data_AF-A0A946ILU6-F1
#
_entry.id   AF-A0A946ILU6-F1
#
_cell.length_a   1.000
_cell.length_b   1.000
_cell.length_c   1.000
_cell.angle_alpha   90.00
_cell.angle_beta   90.00
_cell.angle_gamma   90.00
#
_symmetry.space_group_name_H-M   'P 1'
#
loop_
_entity.id
_entity.type
_entity.pdbx_description
1 polymer ?
#
loop_
_entity_poly.entity_id
_entity_poly.type
_entity_poly.pdbx_seq_one_letter_code
_entity_poly.pdbx_strand_id
1 'polypeptide(L)'
;MRNFKIRSTTGVILLASILFCSGCTVNPSESPQDLDNSLTKIWTGPHNGVPAFNEMTLEDLKPALNQAMAINLTEIEKITNQSTTPNFDNTIVALERTGKVLDRVFTYYGIWSSNLSSPEFRKIEEEMAPIMSAFFSKINQNQALFNRVKAVYENLGSSTLRADQQRLVTLTYNGFARN
;
A
#
# COMPACT_ATOMS: atom_id res chain seq x y z
N MET A 1 -40.96 -51.81 5.35
CA MET A 1 -40.79 -53.13 4.71
C MET A 1 -40.99 -52.98 3.21
N ARG A 2 -39.92 -53.05 2.41
CA ARG A 2 -39.94 -53.45 1.00
C ARG A 2 -38.50 -53.64 0.54
N ASN A 3 -38.08 -54.90 0.64
CA ASN A 3 -36.91 -55.42 -0.06
C ASN A 3 -37.26 -55.57 -1.55
N PHE A 4 -36.33 -55.24 -2.44
CA PHE A 4 -36.24 -55.95 -3.72
C PHE A 4 -34.77 -56.10 -4.12
N LYS A 5 -34.36 -57.37 -4.28
CA LYS A 5 -33.10 -57.84 -4.86
C LYS A 5 -33.03 -57.46 -6.35
N ILE A 6 -31.86 -57.50 -6.99
CA ILE A 6 -31.39 -58.56 -7.94
C ILE A 6 -30.04 -58.02 -8.49
N ARG A 7 -28.90 -58.72 -8.32
CA ARG A 7 -28.17 -59.57 -9.31
C ARG A 7 -27.93 -58.87 -10.66
N SER A 8 -26.85 -59.02 -11.43
CA SER A 8 -25.62 -59.82 -11.48
C SER A 8 -24.98 -59.44 -12.83
N THR A 9 -23.63 -59.39 -12.92
CA THR A 9 -22.79 -59.61 -14.14
C THR A 9 -23.06 -58.72 -15.38
N THR A 10 -22.07 -58.06 -16.00
CA THR A 10 -21.06 -58.65 -16.89
C THR A 10 -20.12 -57.52 -17.32
N GLY A 11 -18.81 -57.76 -17.39
CA GLY A 11 -17.82 -56.75 -17.78
C GLY A 11 -17.72 -56.55 -19.29
N VAL A 12 -17.32 -55.34 -19.71
CA VAL A 12 -16.59 -55.08 -20.96
C VAL A 12 -15.65 -53.87 -20.72
N ILE A 13 -14.41 -54.07 -21.11
CA ILE A 13 -13.24 -53.19 -21.10
C ILE A 13 -13.35 -52.18 -22.27
N LEU A 14 -13.04 -50.88 -22.09
CA LEU A 14 -12.12 -50.11 -22.95
C LEU A 14 -12.05 -48.59 -22.63
N LEU A 15 -10.81 -48.09 -22.67
CA LEU A 15 -10.35 -46.70 -22.91
C LEU A 15 -10.53 -45.65 -21.80
N ALA A 16 -9.47 -45.56 -20.99
CA ALA A 16 -9.11 -44.38 -20.23
C ALA A 16 -8.71 -43.24 -21.17
N SER A 17 -9.53 -42.19 -21.20
CA SER A 17 -9.20 -40.88 -21.77
C SER A 17 -9.06 -39.90 -20.60
N ILE A 18 -7.83 -39.73 -20.11
CA ILE A 18 -7.50 -38.75 -19.09
C ILE A 18 -7.56 -37.37 -19.75
N LEU A 19 -8.70 -36.70 -19.63
CA LEU A 19 -8.79 -35.26 -19.84
C LEU A 19 -8.12 -34.58 -18.64
N PHE A 20 -6.83 -34.30 -18.75
CA PHE A 20 -6.15 -33.34 -17.90
C PHE A 20 -6.75 -31.96 -18.19
N CYS A 21 -7.79 -31.58 -17.44
CA CYS A 21 -8.07 -30.17 -17.24
C CYS A 21 -6.84 -29.59 -16.53
N SER A 22 -5.98 -28.93 -17.29
CA SER A 22 -5.06 -27.92 -16.75
C SER A 22 -5.92 -26.82 -16.14
N GLY A 23 -6.39 -27.06 -14.92
CA GLY A 23 -6.82 -26.01 -14.04
C GLY A 23 -5.62 -25.11 -13.83
N CYS A 24 -5.75 -23.83 -14.19
CA CYS A 24 -4.85 -22.80 -13.71
C CYS A 24 -4.87 -22.89 -12.18
N THR A 25 -3.86 -23.53 -11.61
CA THR A 25 -3.54 -23.38 -10.21
C THR A 25 -3.16 -21.92 -10.02
N VAL A 26 -4.14 -21.10 -9.64
CA VAL A 26 -3.85 -19.80 -9.05
C VAL A 26 -3.02 -20.10 -7.81
N ASN A 27 -1.72 -19.84 -7.90
CA ASN A 27 -0.80 -20.00 -6.79
C ASN A 27 -1.29 -19.08 -5.66
N PRO A 28 -1.59 -19.58 -4.45
CA PRO A 28 -2.03 -18.74 -3.34
C PRO A 28 -0.88 -17.98 -2.65
N SER A 29 0.26 -17.82 -3.32
CA SER A 29 1.50 -17.27 -2.74
C SER A 29 1.82 -15.85 -3.23
N GLU A 30 0.83 -15.03 -3.56
CA GLU A 30 1.03 -13.58 -3.54
C GLU A 30 0.92 -13.08 -2.09
N SER A 31 2.04 -13.24 -1.37
CA SER A 31 2.31 -12.48 -0.15
C SER A 31 2.58 -11.01 -0.51
N PRO A 32 2.43 -10.05 0.42
CA PRO A 32 2.44 -8.63 0.09
C PRO A 32 3.80 -8.20 -0.48
N GLN A 33 3.83 -7.96 -1.79
CA GLN A 33 4.86 -7.33 -2.60
C GLN A 33 6.32 -7.56 -2.17
N ASP A 34 7.01 -8.46 -2.86
CA ASP A 34 8.46 -8.61 -2.72
C ASP A 34 9.15 -7.27 -3.02
N LEU A 35 9.83 -6.71 -2.02
CA LEU A 35 10.55 -5.44 -2.12
C LEU A 35 11.91 -5.70 -2.78
N ASP A 36 11.88 -6.15 -4.03
CA ASP A 36 13.09 -6.55 -4.77
C ASP A 36 13.98 -5.33 -5.11
N ASN A 37 13.37 -4.15 -5.24
CA ASN A 37 14.06 -2.90 -5.52
C ASN A 37 14.86 -2.39 -4.30
N SER A 38 16.13 -2.03 -4.49
CA SER A 38 17.01 -1.56 -3.41
C SER A 38 16.46 -0.30 -2.71
N LEU A 39 15.80 0.60 -3.45
CA LEU A 39 15.29 1.87 -2.95
C LEU A 39 14.07 1.72 -2.03
N THR A 40 13.38 0.58 -2.08
CA THR A 40 12.18 0.32 -1.26
C THR A 40 12.50 -0.43 0.04
N LYS A 41 13.70 -1.01 0.16
CA LYS A 41 14.13 -1.78 1.32
C LYS A 41 14.30 -0.93 2.57
N ILE A 42 14.14 -1.57 3.73
CA ILE A 42 14.42 -0.95 5.02
C ILE A 42 15.93 -0.67 5.11
N TRP A 43 16.28 0.52 5.55
CA TRP A 43 17.67 0.90 5.74
C TRP A 43 18.31 0.13 6.88
N THR A 44 19.60 -0.16 6.75
CA THR A 44 20.39 -0.84 7.76
C THR A 44 21.52 0.07 8.23
N GLY A 45 22.09 -0.23 9.41
CA GLY A 45 23.15 0.57 10.03
C GLY A 45 22.72 1.36 11.28
N PRO A 46 23.58 2.27 11.77
CA PRO A 46 23.34 3.04 13.00
C PRO A 46 22.07 3.90 12.95
N HIS A 47 21.54 4.27 14.12
CA HIS A 47 20.41 5.21 14.26
C HIS A 47 19.13 4.84 13.47
N ASN A 48 18.80 3.54 13.39
CA ASN A 48 17.69 2.98 12.60
C ASN A 48 17.92 2.98 11.08
N GLY A 49 19.18 3.07 10.66
CA GLY A 49 19.62 2.85 9.29
C GLY A 49 19.90 4.11 8.50
N VAL A 50 20.75 3.97 7.49
CA VAL A 50 21.09 5.02 6.52
C VAL A 50 20.71 4.58 5.10
N PRO A 51 20.36 5.50 4.20
CA PRO A 51 20.08 5.13 2.81
C PRO A 51 21.28 4.42 2.17
N ALA A 52 21.02 3.37 1.40
CA ALA A 52 22.02 2.58 0.69
C ALA A 52 22.50 3.35 -0.55
N PHE A 53 23.24 4.44 -0.35
CA PHE A 53 23.69 5.32 -1.44
C PHE A 53 24.56 4.60 -2.49
N ASN A 54 25.23 3.51 -2.11
CA ASN A 54 26.02 2.65 -3.00
C ASN A 54 25.17 1.77 -3.92
N GLU A 55 23.88 1.61 -3.65
CA GLU A 55 22.93 0.80 -4.42
C GLU A 55 21.89 1.67 -5.15
N MET A 56 22.07 3.00 -5.11
CA MET A 56 21.15 3.98 -5.66
C MET A 56 21.37 4.15 -7.17
N THR A 57 20.42 3.69 -7.99
CA THR A 57 20.46 3.80 -9.46
C THR A 57 19.22 4.51 -10.02
N LEU A 58 19.37 5.25 -11.12
CA LEU A 58 18.24 5.96 -11.74
C LEU A 58 17.25 4.98 -12.38
N GLU A 59 17.73 3.83 -12.83
CA GLU A 59 16.95 2.74 -13.40
C GLU A 59 15.93 2.20 -12.39
N ASP A 60 16.31 2.14 -11.12
CA ASP A 60 15.46 1.66 -10.02
C ASP A 60 14.43 2.68 -9.57
N LEU A 61 14.62 3.98 -9.86
CA LEU A 61 13.79 5.05 -9.29
C LEU A 61 12.32 4.98 -9.72
N LYS A 62 12.05 4.84 -11.02
CA LYS A 62 10.67 4.77 -11.53
C LYS A 62 9.91 3.54 -11.00
N PRO A 63 10.48 2.31 -11.07
CA PRO A 63 9.86 1.15 -10.44
C PRO A 63 9.61 1.34 -8.93
N ALA A 64 10.59 1.90 -8.20
CA ALA A 64 10.46 2.13 -6.76
C ALA A 64 9.34 3.11 -6.42
N LEU A 65 9.23 4.24 -7.15
CA LEU A 65 8.16 5.22 -6.95
C LEU A 65 6.78 4.59 -7.16
N ASN A 66 6.61 3.84 -8.25
CA ASN A 66 5.33 3.18 -8.55
C ASN A 66 4.98 2.13 -7.50
N GLN A 67 5.94 1.29 -7.10
CA GLN A 67 5.74 0.29 -6.05
C GLN A 67 5.36 0.95 -4.72
N ALA A 68 6.10 1.98 -4.31
CA ALA A 68 5.87 2.64 -3.04
C ALA A 68 4.53 3.39 -2.99
N MET A 69 4.12 4.04 -4.08
CA MET A 69 2.80 4.66 -4.21
C MET A 69 1.69 3.61 -4.13
N ALA A 70 1.84 2.46 -4.80
CA ALA A 70 0.86 1.37 -4.73
C ALA A 70 0.71 0.82 -3.31
N ILE A 71 1.83 0.56 -2.62
CA ILE A 71 1.84 0.13 -1.21
C ILE A 71 1.12 1.15 -0.35
N ASN A 72 1.42 2.44 -0.51
CA ASN A 72 0.78 3.48 0.30
C ASN A 72 -0.74 3.55 0.07
N LEU A 73 -1.22 3.43 -1.18
CA LEU A 73 -2.66 3.36 -1.45
C LEU A 73 -3.31 2.16 -0.74
N THR A 74 -2.67 0.98 -0.74
CA THR A 74 -3.18 -0.18 0.01
C THR A 74 -3.20 0.05 1.52
N GLU A 75 -2.21 0.77 2.07
CA GLU A 75 -2.21 1.16 3.49
C GLU A 75 -3.37 2.12 3.81
N ILE A 76 -3.63 3.09 2.94
CA ILE A 76 -4.75 4.02 3.06
C ILE A 76 -6.08 3.26 2.98
N GLU A 77 -6.24 2.33 2.04
CA GLU A 77 -7.44 1.49 1.91
C GLU A 77 -7.73 0.69 3.19
N LYS A 78 -6.69 0.18 3.86
CA LYS A 78 -6.84 -0.50 5.15
C LYS A 78 -7.42 0.41 6.23
N ILE A 79 -7.17 1.72 6.18
CA ILE A 79 -7.73 2.70 7.12
C ILE A 79 -9.19 3.00 6.74
N THR A 80 -9.46 3.23 5.45
CA THR A 80 -10.80 3.60 4.99
C THR A 80 -11.81 2.47 5.15
N ASN A 81 -11.38 1.22 5.03
CA ASN A 81 -12.25 0.04 5.05
C ASN A 81 -12.53 -0.50 6.47
N GLN A 82 -12.07 0.17 7.53
CA GLN A 82 -12.35 -0.25 8.90
C GLN A 82 -13.82 0.00 9.26
N SER A 83 -14.50 -1.03 9.76
CA SER A 83 -15.87 -0.94 10.28
C SER A 83 -15.97 -0.31 11.67
N THR A 84 -14.84 -0.20 12.39
CA THR A 84 -14.80 0.42 13.72
C THR A 84 -15.01 1.93 13.64
N THR A 85 -15.69 2.48 14.65
CA THR A 85 -15.88 3.93 14.80
C THR A 85 -14.52 4.64 14.75
N PRO A 86 -14.37 5.70 13.94
CA PRO A 86 -13.12 6.45 13.86
C PRO A 86 -12.69 6.99 15.22
N ASN A 87 -11.43 6.79 15.57
CA ASN A 87 -10.78 7.32 16.76
C ASN A 87 -9.33 7.71 16.45
N PHE A 88 -8.64 8.31 17.44
CA PHE A 88 -7.27 8.78 17.26
C PHE A 88 -6.32 7.68 16.76
N ASP A 89 -6.37 6.48 17.35
CA ASP A 89 -5.41 5.41 17.03
C ASP A 89 -5.69 4.75 15.68
N ASN A 90 -6.95 4.45 15.38
CA ASN A 90 -7.34 3.73 14.17
C ASN A 90 -7.39 4.63 12.93
N THR A 91 -7.33 5.95 13.10
CA THR A 91 -7.41 6.92 12.00
C THR A 91 -6.16 7.79 11.93
N ILE A 92 -5.86 8.58 12.97
CA ILE A 92 -4.75 9.55 12.92
C ILE A 92 -3.41 8.83 13.04
N VAL A 93 -3.22 8.02 14.08
CA VAL A 93 -1.97 7.26 14.26
C VAL A 93 -1.79 6.24 13.13
N ALA A 94 -2.88 5.63 12.66
CA ALA A 94 -2.83 4.73 11.51
C ALA A 94 -2.34 5.47 10.25
N LEU A 95 -2.85 6.67 9.97
CA LEU A 95 -2.43 7.49 8.84
C LEU A 95 -0.95 7.89 8.92
N GLU A 96 -0.49 8.36 10.09
CA GLU A 96 0.92 8.71 10.35
C GLU A 96 1.89 7.53 10.18
N ARG A 97 1.40 6.29 10.23
CA ARG A 97 2.22 5.09 10.04
C ARG A 97 2.30 4.64 8.59
N THR A 98 1.45 5.17 7.72
CA THR A 98 1.49 4.86 6.29
C THR A 98 2.68 5.54 5.62
N GLY A 99 3.06 5.06 4.44
CA GLY A 99 3.99 5.78 3.57
C GLY A 99 5.45 5.52 3.87
N LYS A 100 5.80 4.66 4.83
CA LYS A 100 7.21 4.41 5.18
C LYS A 100 8.09 3.96 4.00
N VAL A 101 7.53 3.17 3.07
CA VAL A 101 8.26 2.78 1.85
C VAL A 101 8.42 3.98 0.93
N LEU A 102 7.36 4.78 0.79
CA LEU A 102 7.33 6.00 -0.01
C LEU A 102 8.35 7.03 0.50
N ASP A 103 8.43 7.27 1.81
CA ASP A 103 9.39 8.17 2.43
C ASP A 103 10.84 7.80 2.10
N ARG A 104 11.15 6.51 2.09
CA ARG A 104 12.50 6.03 1.72
C ARG A 104 12.79 6.31 0.25
N VAL A 105 11.86 6.00 -0.65
CA VAL A 105 12.02 6.28 -2.08
C VAL A 105 12.13 7.79 -2.34
N PHE A 106 11.30 8.60 -1.68
CA PHE A 106 11.34 10.06 -1.80
C PHE A 106 12.63 10.66 -1.24
N THR A 107 13.28 10.02 -0.27
CA THR A 107 14.62 10.43 0.18
C THR A 107 15.63 10.35 -0.97
N TYR A 108 15.64 9.26 -1.73
CA TYR A 108 16.50 9.12 -2.92
C TYR A 108 16.09 10.09 -4.03
N TYR A 109 14.78 10.20 -4.32
CA TYR A 109 14.25 11.18 -5.28
C TYR A 109 14.71 12.61 -4.96
N GLY A 110 14.62 13.02 -3.68
CA GLY A 110 15.00 14.36 -3.23
C GLY A 110 16.49 14.66 -3.39
N ILE A 111 17.35 13.66 -3.22
CA ILE A 111 18.79 13.81 -3.45
C ILE A 111 19.08 14.01 -4.94
N TRP A 112 18.44 13.24 -5.82
CA TRP A 112 18.57 13.46 -7.27
C TRP A 112 17.94 14.77 -7.73
N SER A 113 16.81 15.19 -7.16
CA SER A 113 16.17 16.45 -7.56
C SER A 113 16.97 17.68 -7.12
N SER A 114 17.74 17.57 -6.03
CA SER A 114 18.51 18.69 -5.49
C SER A 114 20.02 18.58 -5.77
N ASN A 115 20.69 17.59 -5.17
CA ASN A 115 22.15 17.54 -5.12
C ASN A 115 22.80 16.86 -6.34
N LEU A 116 22.11 15.88 -6.94
CA LEU A 116 22.63 15.04 -8.03
C LEU A 116 21.81 15.16 -9.32
N SER A 117 21.19 16.31 -9.56
CA SER A 117 20.33 16.50 -10.73
C SER A 117 21.11 16.36 -12.04
N SER A 118 20.59 15.54 -12.95
CA SER A 118 21.14 15.30 -14.29
C SER A 118 20.04 15.41 -15.36
N PRO A 119 20.40 15.56 -16.65
CA PRO A 119 19.42 15.48 -17.75
C PRO A 119 18.59 14.19 -17.74
N GLU A 120 19.19 13.06 -17.34
CA GLU A 120 18.52 11.76 -17.24
C GLU A 120 17.49 11.75 -16.11
N PHE A 121 17.86 12.26 -14.92
CA PHE A 121 16.91 12.42 -13.82
C PHE A 121 15.76 13.36 -14.18
N ARG A 122 16.03 14.50 -14.83
CA ARG A 122 14.97 15.45 -15.19
C ARG A 122 13.92 14.87 -16.15
N LYS A 123 14.32 13.96 -17.04
CA LYS A 123 13.36 13.19 -17.86
C LYS A 123 12.47 12.29 -17.00
N ILE A 124 13.06 11.60 -16.02
CA ILE A 124 12.29 10.80 -15.06
C ILE A 124 11.32 11.69 -14.27
N GLU A 125 11.78 12.84 -13.79
CA GLU A 125 10.95 13.82 -13.07
C GLU A 125 9.79 14.33 -13.92
N GLU A 126 10.03 14.71 -15.17
CA GLU A 126 8.97 15.14 -16.11
C GLU A 126 7.91 14.05 -16.31
N GLU A 127 8.32 12.79 -16.43
CA GLU A 127 7.40 11.65 -16.58
C GLU A 127 6.64 11.33 -15.29
N MET A 128 7.31 11.39 -14.14
CA MET A 128 6.75 10.98 -12.86
C MET A 128 5.93 12.07 -12.17
N ALA A 129 6.21 13.35 -12.42
CA ALA A 129 5.50 14.48 -11.81
C ALA A 129 3.96 14.39 -11.93
N PRO A 130 3.36 14.19 -13.14
CA PRO A 130 1.92 14.05 -13.25
C PRO A 130 1.37 12.79 -12.56
N ILE A 131 2.13 11.69 -12.56
CA ILE A 131 1.74 10.43 -11.90
C ILE A 131 1.68 10.63 -10.38
N MET A 132 2.72 11.24 -9.81
CA MET A 132 2.77 11.56 -8.39
C MET A 132 1.67 12.55 -8.00
N SER A 133 1.41 13.56 -8.82
CA SER A 133 0.31 14.51 -8.60
C SER A 133 -1.05 13.80 -8.56
N ALA A 134 -1.30 12.86 -9.45
CA ALA A 134 -2.52 12.06 -9.46
C ALA A 134 -2.61 11.14 -8.23
N PHE A 135 -1.49 10.54 -7.81
CA PHE A 135 -1.41 9.76 -6.58
C PHE A 135 -1.75 10.59 -5.34
N PHE A 136 -1.15 11.77 -5.15
CA PHE A 136 -1.48 12.63 -4.00
C PHE A 136 -2.94 13.08 -4.02
N SER A 137 -3.49 13.35 -5.21
CA SER A 137 -4.91 13.67 -5.37
C SER A 137 -5.81 12.53 -4.91
N LYS A 138 -5.46 11.26 -5.21
CA LYS A 138 -6.21 10.08 -4.73
C LYS A 138 -6.27 9.99 -3.21
N ILE A 139 -5.28 10.53 -2.49
CA ILE A 139 -5.24 10.55 -1.02
C ILE A 139 -6.00 11.77 -0.48
N ASN A 140 -5.61 12.97 -0.92
CA ASN A 140 -6.17 14.23 -0.41
C ASN A 140 -7.68 14.34 -0.67
N GLN A 141 -8.14 13.85 -1.83
CA GLN A 141 -9.55 13.87 -2.21
C GLN A 141 -10.29 12.56 -1.84
N ASN A 142 -9.68 11.70 -1.02
CA ASN A 142 -10.34 10.48 -0.55
C ASN A 142 -11.43 10.83 0.47
N GLN A 143 -12.68 10.89 0.03
CA GLN A 143 -13.82 11.24 0.87
C GLN A 143 -13.99 10.29 2.07
N ALA A 144 -13.73 8.99 1.89
CA ALA A 144 -13.86 8.02 2.98
C ALA A 144 -12.81 8.26 4.07
N LEU A 145 -11.56 8.52 3.68
CA LEU A 145 -10.49 8.86 4.59
C LEU A 145 -10.78 10.18 5.32
N PHE A 146 -11.17 11.22 4.57
CA PHE A 146 -11.48 12.52 5.15
C PHE A 146 -12.63 12.44 6.16
N ASN A 147 -13.68 11.67 5.86
CA ASN A 147 -14.80 11.47 6.79
C ASN A 147 -14.33 10.86 8.11
N ARG A 148 -13.38 9.91 8.09
CA ARG A 148 -12.79 9.35 9.32
C ARG A 148 -12.01 10.41 10.09
N VAL A 149 -11.14 11.16 9.42
CA VAL A 149 -10.34 12.24 10.03
C VAL A 149 -11.25 13.31 10.65
N LYS A 150 -12.27 13.74 9.91
CA LYS A 150 -13.28 14.72 10.34
C LYS A 150 -14.02 14.24 11.59
N ALA A 151 -14.45 12.98 11.62
CA ALA A 151 -15.12 12.42 12.80
C ALA A 151 -14.23 12.49 14.05
N VAL A 152 -12.93 12.23 13.95
CA VAL A 152 -12.01 12.38 15.09
C VAL A 152 -11.86 13.85 15.50
N TYR A 153 -11.74 14.75 14.51
CA TYR A 153 -11.62 16.20 14.75
C TYR A 153 -12.84 16.80 15.46
N GLU A 154 -14.05 16.47 15.00
CA GLU A 154 -15.31 16.99 15.59
C GLU A 154 -15.53 16.54 17.03
N ASN A 155 -14.92 15.41 17.43
CA ASN A 155 -14.99 14.89 18.80
C ASN A 155 -13.85 15.37 19.72
N LEU A 156 -13.00 16.30 19.27
CA LEU A 156 -11.87 16.77 20.09
C LEU A 156 -12.30 17.41 21.41
N GLY A 157 -13.40 18.18 21.41
CA GLY A 157 -13.88 18.91 22.59
C GLY A 157 -14.32 18.03 23.77
N SER A 158 -14.65 16.76 23.52
CA SER A 158 -15.01 15.77 24.53
C SER A 158 -13.94 14.68 24.72
N SER A 159 -12.80 14.80 24.04
CA SER A 159 -11.75 13.79 24.05
C SER A 159 -10.86 13.88 25.30
N THR A 160 -10.26 12.75 25.68
CA THR A 160 -9.22 12.67 26.72
C THR A 160 -7.80 12.75 26.14
N LEU A 161 -7.68 13.15 24.87
CA LEU A 161 -6.41 13.25 24.16
C LEU A 161 -5.53 14.34 24.78
N ARG A 162 -4.22 14.07 24.82
CA ARG A 162 -3.22 15.05 25.23
C ARG A 162 -3.11 16.19 24.21
N ALA A 163 -2.55 17.32 24.63
CA ALA A 163 -2.43 18.51 23.79
C ALA A 163 -1.67 18.27 22.46
N ASP A 164 -0.62 17.44 22.47
CA ASP A 164 0.14 17.03 21.29
C ASP A 164 -0.72 16.22 20.31
N GLN A 165 -1.53 15.30 20.81
CA GLN A 165 -2.45 14.48 20.01
C GLN A 165 -3.58 15.32 19.42
N GLN A 166 -4.16 16.25 20.20
CA GLN A 166 -5.17 17.18 19.70
C GLN A 166 -4.61 18.07 18.59
N ARG A 167 -3.37 18.55 18.75
CA ARG A 167 -2.67 19.34 17.74
C ARG A 167 -2.47 18.53 16.47
N LEU A 168 -2.04 17.27 16.58
CA LEU A 168 -1.88 16.38 15.43
C LEU A 168 -3.20 16.22 14.67
N VAL A 169 -4.30 15.88 15.36
CA VAL A 169 -5.64 15.76 14.75
C VAL A 169 -6.02 17.04 13.99
N THR A 170 -5.78 18.20 14.61
CA THR A 170 -6.08 19.51 14.01
C THR A 170 -5.25 19.77 12.75
N LEU A 171 -3.96 19.43 12.77
CA LEU A 171 -3.08 19.59 11.61
C LEU A 171 -3.48 18.65 10.48
N THR A 172 -3.75 17.38 10.78
CA THR A 172 -4.24 16.39 9.82
C THR A 172 -5.54 16.85 9.19
N TYR A 173 -6.55 17.25 9.98
CA TYR A 173 -7.83 17.74 9.47
C TYR A 173 -7.66 18.96 8.55
N ASN A 174 -6.89 19.96 8.98
CA ASN A 174 -6.64 21.16 8.19
C ASN A 174 -5.89 20.86 6.89
N GLY A 175 -5.03 19.84 6.89
CA GLY A 175 -4.37 19.35 5.68
C GLY A 175 -5.37 18.88 4.64
N PHE A 176 -6.39 18.11 5.03
CA PHE A 176 -7.46 17.71 4.11
C PHE A 176 -8.37 18.88 3.74
N ALA A 177 -8.80 19.70 4.70
CA ALA A 177 -9.80 20.75 4.48
C ALA A 177 -9.34 21.91 3.57
N ARG A 178 -8.03 22.01 3.28
CA ARG A 178 -7.44 23.05 2.43
C ARG A 178 -7.13 22.60 1.01
N ASN A 179 -7.16 21.29 0.75
CA ASN A 179 -6.86 20.68 -0.56
C ASN A 179 -8.15 20.22 -1.25
#